data_AF-A0A2X3DEK0-F1
#
_entry.id   AF-A0A2X3DEK0-F1
#
_cell.length_a   1.000
_cell.length_b   1.000
_cell.length_c   1.000
_cell.angle_alpha   90.00
_cell.angle_beta   90.00
_cell.angle_gamma   90.00
#
_symmetry.space_group_name_H-M   'P 1'
#
loop_
_entity.id
_entity.type
_entity.pdbx_description
1 polymer ?
#
loop_
_entity_poly.entity_id
_entity_poly.type
_entity_poly.pdbx_seq_one_letter_code
_entity_poly.pdbx_strand_id
1 'polypeptide(L)'
;MMEFVYPHTHLVAGVDEVGRGPLVGAVVTAAVILDPAKPIVGLNDSKKLSEKRRLALFDEIKEKALCWSLGRAEPHEIDELNILHATMLAMQRAVAGLSIVPEFVLIDGNRCPSLPMPSQRW
;
A
#
# COMPACT_ATOMS: atom_id res chain seq x y z
N MET A 1 -19.54 -14.38 2.44
CA MET A 1 -18.42 -13.44 2.68
C MET A 1 -18.34 -13.27 4.18
N MET A 2 -17.23 -13.65 4.81
CA MET A 2 -17.04 -13.27 6.22
C MET A 2 -16.88 -11.75 6.28
N GLU A 3 -17.58 -11.11 7.20
CA GLU A 3 -17.52 -9.67 7.40
C GLU A 3 -16.11 -9.30 7.89
N PHE A 4 -15.43 -8.39 7.19
CA PHE A 4 -14.10 -7.98 7.60
C PHE A 4 -14.20 -7.14 8.87
N VAL A 5 -13.52 -7.57 9.93
CA VAL A 5 -13.50 -6.83 11.20
C VAL A 5 -12.29 -5.91 11.20
N TYR A 6 -12.55 -4.61 11.17
CA TYR A 6 -11.49 -3.62 11.32
C TYR A 6 -10.88 -3.68 12.72
N PRO A 7 -9.55 -3.53 12.83
CA PRO A 7 -8.91 -3.41 14.13
C PRO A 7 -9.43 -2.18 14.88
N HIS A 8 -9.55 -2.27 16.19
CA HIS A 8 -9.90 -1.14 17.07
C HIS A 8 -8.69 -0.19 17.25
N THR A 9 -8.23 0.41 16.15
CA THR A 9 -7.06 1.29 16.07
C THR A 9 -7.38 2.51 15.22
N HIS A 10 -6.76 3.64 15.49
CA HIS A 10 -7.03 4.90 14.79
C HIS A 10 -6.12 5.12 13.58
N LEU A 11 -4.89 4.59 13.61
CA LEU A 11 -3.89 4.81 12.56
C LEU A 11 -3.64 3.52 11.77
N VAL A 12 -4.54 3.25 10.82
CA VAL A 12 -4.44 2.07 9.94
C VAL A 12 -3.84 2.46 8.59
N ALA A 13 -2.72 1.83 8.22
CA ALA A 13 -2.15 1.97 6.88
C ALA A 13 -2.69 0.89 5.94
N GLY A 14 -3.12 1.28 4.74
CA GLY A 14 -3.34 0.37 3.61
C GLY A 14 -2.08 0.29 2.74
N VAL A 15 -1.72 -0.91 2.29
CA VAL A 15 -0.52 -1.18 1.50
C VAL A 15 -0.85 -2.09 0.32
N ASP A 16 -0.45 -1.68 -0.88
CA ASP A 16 -0.67 -2.42 -2.13
C ASP A 16 0.50 -2.20 -3.10
N GLU A 17 0.75 -3.17 -3.97
CA GLU A 17 1.82 -3.17 -4.95
C GLU A 17 1.38 -3.14 -6.42
N VAL A 18 2.27 -2.64 -7.26
CA VAL A 18 2.20 -2.77 -8.71
C VAL A 18 3.56 -3.19 -9.27
N GLY A 19 3.56 -3.77 -10.47
CA GLY A 19 4.80 -4.12 -11.16
C GLY A 19 5.32 -5.54 -10.89
N ARG A 20 4.48 -6.45 -10.39
CA ARG A 20 4.89 -7.87 -10.19
C ARG A 20 4.91 -8.74 -11.45
N GLY A 21 4.09 -8.40 -12.44
CA GLY A 21 3.93 -9.17 -13.68
C GLY A 21 4.78 -8.72 -14.88
N PRO A 22 5.16 -7.43 -15.02
CA PRO A 22 6.00 -6.98 -16.14
C PRO A 22 7.37 -7.67 -16.17
N LEU A 23 7.93 -7.80 -17.39
CA LEU A 23 9.28 -8.34 -17.61
C LEU A 23 10.39 -7.35 -17.23
N VAL A 24 10.10 -6.04 -17.29
CA VAL A 24 11.07 -4.97 -17.06
C VAL A 24 10.48 -3.97 -16.09
N GLY A 25 11.29 -3.56 -15.12
CA GLY A 25 10.95 -2.52 -14.14
C GLY A 25 11.01 -3.02 -12.70
N ALA A 26 10.96 -2.06 -11.79
CA ALA A 26 10.86 -2.32 -10.36
C ALA A 26 9.45 -2.77 -9.97
N VAL A 27 9.34 -3.47 -8.85
CA VAL A 27 8.08 -3.55 -8.10
C VAL A 27 7.97 -2.32 -7.20
N VAL A 28 6.81 -1.67 -7.21
CA VAL A 28 6.54 -0.45 -6.45
C VAL A 28 5.36 -0.68 -5.54
N THR A 29 5.47 -0.25 -4.29
CA THR A 29 4.41 -0.35 -3.28
C THR A 29 4.10 1.03 -2.74
N ALA A 30 2.82 1.31 -2.49
CA ALA A 30 2.39 2.47 -1.72
C ALA A 30 1.90 2.06 -0.34
N ALA A 31 2.19 2.85 0.68
CA ALA A 31 1.55 2.77 1.99
C ALA A 31 0.81 4.09 2.24
N VAL A 32 -0.45 4.03 2.69
CA VAL A 32 -1.30 5.21 2.87
C VAL A 32 -2.09 5.10 4.17
N ILE A 33 -2.06 6.14 5.01
CA ILE A 33 -2.97 6.31 6.14
C ILE A 33 -3.98 7.39 5.77
N LEU A 34 -5.24 7.01 5.60
CA LEU A 34 -6.32 7.93 5.25
C LEU A 34 -6.79 8.72 6.48
N ASP A 35 -7.20 9.97 6.27
CA ASP A 35 -7.83 10.79 7.31
C ASP A 35 -9.33 10.48 7.38
N PRO A 36 -9.85 9.92 8.48
CA PRO A 36 -11.28 9.64 8.63
C PRO A 36 -12.13 10.92 8.61
N ALA A 37 -11.55 12.09 8.92
CA ALA A 37 -12.24 13.38 8.86
C ALA A 37 -12.33 13.94 7.42
N LYS A 38 -11.56 13.39 6.47
CA LYS A 38 -11.52 13.84 5.07
C LYS A 38 -11.75 12.67 4.11
N PRO A 39 -12.94 12.08 4.08
CA PRO A 39 -13.23 10.95 3.20
C PRO A 39 -13.05 11.31 1.72
N ILE A 40 -12.56 10.33 0.96
CA ILE A 40 -12.31 10.44 -0.48
C ILE A 40 -13.45 9.71 -1.21
N VAL A 41 -14.29 10.48 -1.90
CA VAL A 41 -15.48 9.92 -2.55
C VAL A 41 -15.08 9.14 -3.79
N GLY A 42 -15.56 7.90 -3.89
CA GLY A 42 -15.29 7.04 -5.05
C GLY A 42 -13.88 6.46 -5.09
N LEU A 43 -13.19 6.43 -3.94
CA LEU A 43 -12.01 5.60 -3.74
C LEU A 43 -12.47 4.12 -3.75
N ASN A 44 -12.33 3.46 -4.89
CA ASN A 44 -12.68 2.05 -5.11
C ASN A 44 -11.58 1.41 -5.97
N ASP A 45 -11.67 0.10 -6.23
CA ASP A 45 -10.67 -0.65 -7.01
C ASP A 45 -10.28 0.11 -8.29
N SER A 46 -8.99 0.49 -8.35
CA SER A 46 -8.41 1.33 -9.40
C SER A 46 -8.54 0.73 -10.80
N LYS A 47 -8.75 -0.59 -10.90
CA LYS A 47 -8.95 -1.33 -12.17
C LYS A 47 -10.29 -1.01 -12.83
N LYS A 48 -11.24 -0.45 -12.09
CA LYS A 48 -12.55 -0.01 -12.62
C LYS A 48 -12.58 1.47 -12.98
N LEU A 49 -11.49 2.21 -12.75
CA LEU A 49 -11.42 3.65 -12.93
C LEU A 49 -10.73 4.01 -14.25
N SER A 50 -11.22 5.07 -14.90
CA SER A 50 -10.52 5.68 -16.04
C SER A 50 -9.21 6.32 -15.59
N GLU A 51 -8.24 6.43 -16.50
CA GLU A 51 -6.96 7.09 -16.23
C GLU A 51 -7.14 8.51 -15.66
N LYS A 52 -8.02 9.30 -16.27
CA LYS A 52 -8.37 10.65 -15.80
C LYS A 52 -8.88 10.63 -14.35
N ARG A 53 -9.70 9.64 -13.98
CA ARG A 53 -10.22 9.52 -12.60
C ARG A 53 -9.12 9.09 -11.63
N ARG A 54 -8.20 8.20 -12.04
CA ARG A 54 -7.04 7.81 -11.23
C ARG A 54 -6.12 8.99 -10.94
N LEU A 55 -5.83 9.82 -11.93
CA LEU A 55 -5.00 11.02 -11.74
C LEU A 55 -5.66 12.01 -10.78
N ALA A 56 -6.96 12.27 -10.94
CA ALA A 56 -7.70 13.12 -10.01
C ALA A 56 -7.71 12.56 -8.57
N LEU A 57 -7.89 11.25 -8.41
CA LEU A 57 -7.83 10.60 -7.09
C LEU A 57 -6.43 10.60 -6.50
N PHE A 58 -5.37 10.50 -7.31
CA PHE A 58 -4.00 10.59 -6.81
C PHE A 58 -3.74 11.91 -6.10
N ASP A 59 -4.13 13.03 -6.73
CA ASP A 59 -4.00 14.36 -6.11
C ASP A 59 -4.85 14.47 -4.85
N GLU A 60 -6.09 13.98 -4.90
CA GLU A 60 -7.02 13.99 -3.76
C GLU A 60 -6.50 13.14 -2.58
N ILE A 61 -5.92 11.97 -2.84
CA ILE A 61 -5.30 11.11 -1.83
C ILE A 61 -4.13 11.82 -1.18
N LYS A 62 -3.25 12.44 -1.96
CA LYS A 62 -2.08 13.15 -1.43
C LYS A 62 -2.47 14.33 -0.55
N GLU A 63 -3.57 15.02 -0.87
CA GLU A 63 -4.06 16.16 -0.10
C GLU A 63 -4.80 15.73 1.18
N LYS A 64 -5.61 14.67 1.11
CA LYS A 64 -6.53 14.28 2.17
C LYS A 64 -6.00 13.19 3.10
N ALA A 65 -5.01 12.40 2.70
CA ALA A 65 -4.40 11.40 3.57
C ALA A 65 -3.65 12.07 4.74
N LEU A 66 -3.58 11.39 5.88
CA LEU A 66 -2.73 11.81 7.01
C LEU A 66 -1.25 11.71 6.64
N CYS A 67 -0.88 10.61 5.98
CA CYS A 67 0.44 10.45 5.36
C CYS A 67 0.42 9.34 4.31
N TRP A 68 1.41 9.35 3.43
CA TRP A 68 1.65 8.28 2.46
C TRP A 68 3.15 8.17 2.18
N SER A 69 3.56 7.03 1.67
CA SER A 69 4.95 6.79 1.25
C SER A 69 5.03 5.73 0.17
N LEU A 70 6.16 5.71 -0.54
CA LEU A 70 6.45 4.76 -1.62
C LEU A 70 7.67 3.93 -1.24
N GLY A 71 7.53 2.63 -1.43
CA GLY A 71 8.64 1.68 -1.42
C GLY A 71 8.83 1.07 -2.80
N ARG A 72 10.05 0.68 -3.11
CA ARG A 72 10.39 0.02 -4.38
C ARG A 72 11.40 -1.08 -4.14
N ALA A 73 11.38 -2.12 -4.96
CA ALA A 73 12.50 -3.05 -5.11
C ALA A 73 12.91 -3.10 -6.58
N GLU A 74 14.17 -2.79 -6.83
CA GLU A 74 14.75 -2.64 -8.16
C GLU A 74 14.98 -4.01 -8.83
N PRO A 75 15.16 -4.08 -10.17
CA PRO A 75 15.33 -5.34 -10.89
C PRO A 75 16.41 -6.27 -10.30
N HIS A 76 17.57 -5.72 -9.90
CA HIS A 76 18.63 -6.52 -9.29
C HIS A 76 18.21 -7.15 -7.95
N GLU A 77 17.37 -6.48 -7.16
CA GLU A 77 16.82 -7.03 -5.92
C GLU A 77 15.77 -8.10 -6.20
N ILE A 78 15.00 -7.96 -7.30
CA ILE A 78 14.05 -8.99 -7.76
C ILE A 78 14.80 -10.25 -8.19
N ASP A 79 15.91 -10.11 -8.92
CA ASP A 79 16.74 -11.22 -9.35
C ASP A 79 17.36 -11.97 -8.17
N GLU A 80 17.79 -11.24 -7.13
CA GLU A 80 18.39 -11.83 -5.92
C GLU A 80 17.36 -12.48 -4.99
N LEU A 81 16.21 -11.83 -4.77
CA LEU A 81 15.26 -12.19 -3.72
C LEU A 81 14.08 -13.02 -4.23
N ASN A 82 13.89 -13.09 -5.55
CA ASN A 82 12.64 -13.41 -6.23
C ASN A 82 11.52 -12.37 -6.05
N ILE A 83 10.52 -12.43 -6.93
CA ILE A 83 9.45 -11.44 -6.98
C ILE A 83 8.61 -11.35 -5.70
N LEU A 84 8.43 -12.46 -4.98
CA LEU A 84 7.65 -12.44 -3.73
C LEU A 84 8.39 -11.67 -2.64
N HIS A 85 9.66 -11.96 -2.40
CA HIS A 85 10.42 -11.29 -1.34
C HIS A 85 10.81 -9.87 -1.73
N ALA A 86 11.05 -9.58 -3.01
CA ALA A 86 11.21 -8.21 -3.48
C ALA A 86 9.94 -7.37 -3.25
N THR A 87 8.75 -7.96 -3.44
CA THR A 87 7.48 -7.31 -3.08
C THR A 87 7.41 -7.04 -1.56
N MET A 88 7.78 -8.03 -0.72
CA MET A 88 7.80 -7.83 0.73
C MET A 88 8.77 -6.72 1.16
N LEU A 89 9.95 -6.65 0.52
CA LEU A 89 10.94 -5.59 0.74
C LEU A 89 10.39 -4.21 0.34
N ALA A 90 9.73 -4.11 -0.81
CA ALA A 90 9.08 -2.88 -1.25
C ALA A 90 7.98 -2.44 -0.27
N MET A 91 7.16 -3.38 0.23
CA MET A 91 6.16 -3.09 1.26
C MET A 91 6.78 -2.61 2.57
N GLN A 92 7.85 -3.24 3.04
CA GLN A 92 8.58 -2.79 4.23
C GLN A 92 9.10 -1.36 4.07
N ARG A 93 9.70 -1.04 2.90
CA ARG A 93 10.18 0.31 2.58
C ARG A 93 9.04 1.33 2.55
N ALA A 94 7.90 0.97 1.99
CA ALA A 94 6.73 1.84 1.95
C ALA A 94 6.24 2.16 3.37
N VAL A 95 6.07 1.15 4.23
CA VAL A 95 5.63 1.36 5.62
C VAL A 95 6.67 2.13 6.43
N ALA A 96 7.95 1.80 6.30
CA ALA A 96 9.05 2.47 7.01
C ALA A 96 9.21 3.94 6.59
N GLY A 97 8.79 4.30 5.37
CA GLY A 97 8.85 5.66 4.87
C GLY A 97 7.65 6.54 5.25
N LEU A 98 6.67 6.03 5.99
CA LEU A 98 5.55 6.84 6.48
C LEU A 98 6.05 7.83 7.55
N SER A 99 5.61 9.09 7.46
CA SER A 99 5.93 10.12 8.46
C SER A 99 5.18 9.91 9.78
N ILE A 100 4.10 9.12 9.76
CA ILE A 100 3.32 8.72 10.93
C ILE A 100 3.43 7.19 11.05
N VAL A 101 3.82 6.71 12.23
CA VAL A 101 3.92 5.27 12.49
C VAL A 101 2.50 4.68 12.60
N PRO A 102 2.13 3.71 11.75
CA PRO A 102 0.81 3.09 11.86
C PRO A 102 0.72 2.17 13.08
N GLU A 103 -0.46 2.10 13.68
CA GLU A 103 -0.81 1.14 14.73
C GLU A 103 -1.10 -0.25 14.14
N PHE A 104 -1.59 -0.27 12.90
CA PHE A 104 -1.95 -1.50 12.20
C PHE A 104 -1.77 -1.34 10.69
N VAL A 105 -1.38 -2.41 9.99
CA VAL A 105 -1.20 -2.40 8.53
C VAL A 105 -2.09 -3.45 7.85
N LEU A 106 -2.90 -2.99 6.89
CA LEU A 106 -3.67 -3.82 5.96
C LEU A 106 -2.88 -4.00 4.67
N ILE A 107 -2.61 -5.26 4.31
CA ILE A 107 -1.84 -5.62 3.11
C ILE A 107 -2.81 -6.21 2.08
N ASP A 108 -2.88 -5.61 0.88
CA ASP A 108 -3.46 -6.28 -0.29
C ASP A 108 -2.46 -7.34 -0.76
N GLY A 109 -2.73 -8.61 -0.44
CA GLY A 109 -1.79 -9.67 -0.79
C GLY A 109 -1.92 -10.96 0.01
N ASN A 110 -1.15 -11.97 -0.42
CA ASN A 110 -1.23 -13.32 0.14
C ASN A 110 -0.33 -13.54 1.38
N ARG A 111 0.60 -12.62 1.66
CA ARG A 111 1.53 -12.64 2.81
C ARG A 111 1.72 -11.25 3.36
N CYS A 112 1.92 -11.15 4.68
CA CYS A 112 2.35 -9.91 5.31
C CYS A 112 3.88 -9.83 5.35
N PRO A 113 4.48 -8.66 5.08
CA PRO A 113 5.90 -8.44 5.33
C PRO A 113 6.19 -8.47 6.83
N SER A 114 7.46 -8.70 7.20
CA SER A 114 7.90 -8.54 8.59
C SER A 114 7.89 -7.06 8.95
N LEU A 115 6.96 -6.66 9.82
CA LEU A 115 6.77 -5.28 10.28
C LEU A 115 6.87 -5.21 11.81
N PRO A 116 7.30 -4.06 12.38
CA PRO A 116 7.37 -3.88 13.83
C PRO A 116 5.99 -3.71 14.49
N MET A 117 4.95 -3.43 13.69
CA MET A 117 3.56 -3.35 14.13
C MET A 117 2.73 -4.53 13.59
N PRO A 118 1.56 -4.82 14.18
CA PRO A 118 0.65 -5.84 13.68
C PRO A 118 0.20 -5.55 12.24
N SER A 119 0.02 -6.62 11.47
CA SER A 119 -0.51 -6.54 10.12
C SER A 119 -1.44 -7.71 9.79
N GLN A 120 -2.34 -7.50 8.84
CA GLN A 120 -3.18 -8.56 8.29
C GLN A 120 -3.36 -8.40 6.79
N ARG A 121 -3.73 -9.51 6.17
CA ARG A 121 -4.09 -9.58 4.76
C ARG A 121 -5.55 -9.18 4.59
N TRP A 122 -5.85 -8.43 3.54
CA TRP A 122 -7.20 -8.09 3.12
C TRP A 122 -7.50 -8.75 1.77
#